data_AF-A0A2K4X8D6-F1
#
_entry.id   AF-A0A2K4X8D6-F1
#
_cell.length_a   1.000
_cell.length_b   1.000
_cell.length_c   1.000
_cell.angle_alpha   90.00
_cell.angle_beta   90.00
_cell.angle_gamma   90.00
#
_symmetry.space_group_name_H-M   'P 1'
#
loop_
_entity.id
_entity.type
_entity.pdbx_description
1 polymer ?
#
loop_
_entity_poly.entity_id
_entity_poly.type
_entity_poly.pdbx_seq_one_letter_code
_entity_poly.pdbx_strand_id
1 'polypeptide(L)'
;MIRVDYSQYSLTELEEAIKSIDKQKYVGNYQALMNEYSKRENNLAAYNEQTESQLESSEPNIKTTSEFERLLGICFFGLIFGAPIGAEVDPNTLTGSDIFISLLLITMFGGLLVHSFNNGWTFGGNNKFYIKEDPIMFTVAQLIYAWLLGLFSAVFVLAVFS
;
A
#
# COMPACT_ATOMS: atom_id res chain seq x y z
N MET A 1 -16.32 -27.01 -48.87
CA MET A 1 -15.57 -26.13 -47.94
C MET A 1 -15.64 -26.78 -46.57
N ILE A 2 -14.51 -27.19 -45.99
CA ILE A 2 -14.49 -27.88 -44.69
C ILE A 2 -14.63 -26.82 -43.60
N ARG A 3 -15.74 -26.89 -42.84
CA ARG A 3 -15.99 -26.02 -41.70
C ARG A 3 -15.36 -26.68 -40.47
N VAL A 4 -14.37 -26.01 -39.89
CA VAL A 4 -13.69 -26.48 -38.68
C VAL A 4 -14.45 -25.97 -37.46
N ASP A 5 -14.68 -26.84 -36.49
CA ASP A 5 -15.28 -26.48 -35.21
C ASP A 5 -14.19 -26.12 -34.20
N TYR A 6 -14.22 -24.89 -33.71
CA TYR A 6 -13.26 -24.34 -32.76
C TYR A 6 -13.77 -24.31 -31.32
N SER A 7 -14.97 -24.83 -31.06
CA SER A 7 -15.62 -24.82 -29.74
C SER A 7 -14.83 -25.57 -28.66
N GLN A 8 -13.97 -26.51 -29.06
CA GLN A 8 -13.16 -27.35 -28.17
C GLN A 8 -11.73 -26.85 -27.96
N TYR A 9 -11.29 -25.84 -28.72
CA TYR A 9 -9.92 -25.33 -28.60
C TYR A 9 -9.74 -24.68 -27.22
N SER A 10 -8.53 -24.51 -26.72
CA SER A 10 -8.18 -23.61 -25.62
C SER A 10 -7.86 -22.20 -26.15
N LEU A 11 -7.69 -21.21 -25.28
CA LEU A 11 -7.40 -19.83 -25.72
C LEU A 11 -6.02 -19.71 -26.39
N THR A 12 -5.03 -20.44 -25.88
CA THR A 12 -3.70 -20.63 -26.47
C THR A 12 -3.77 -21.31 -27.84
N GLU A 13 -4.56 -22.37 -27.98
CA GLU A 13 -4.70 -23.06 -29.28
C GLU A 13 -5.42 -22.18 -30.31
N LEU A 14 -6.39 -21.36 -29.88
CA LEU A 14 -7.03 -20.36 -30.76
C LEU A 14 -6.01 -19.31 -31.22
N GLU A 15 -5.15 -18.81 -30.33
CA GLU A 15 -4.12 -17.82 -30.67
C GLU A 15 -3.09 -18.37 -31.66
N GLU A 16 -2.63 -19.61 -31.43
CA GLU A 16 -1.73 -20.31 -32.33
C GLU A 16 -2.37 -20.59 -33.70
N ALA A 17 -3.64 -20.98 -33.73
CA ALA A 17 -4.39 -21.18 -34.96
C ALA A 17 -4.58 -19.88 -35.75
N ILE A 18 -4.84 -18.75 -35.07
CA ILE A 18 -4.94 -17.42 -35.69
C ILE A 18 -3.60 -16.98 -36.31
N LYS A 19 -2.47 -17.30 -35.66
CA LYS A 19 -1.13 -16.96 -36.16
C LYS A 19 -0.71 -17.80 -37.36
N SER A 20 -1.13 -19.07 -37.41
CA SER A 20 -0.69 -20.04 -38.41
C SER A 20 -1.60 -20.16 -39.64
N ILE A 21 -2.86 -19.71 -39.57
CA ILE A 21 -3.81 -19.84 -40.67
C ILE A 21 -3.49 -18.88 -41.84
N ASP A 22 -3.54 -19.42 -43.07
CA ASP A 22 -3.48 -18.63 -44.29
C ASP A 22 -4.78 -17.82 -44.46
N LYS A 23 -4.70 -16.54 -44.12
CA LYS A 23 -5.82 -15.60 -44.09
C LYS A 23 -6.41 -15.32 -45.48
N GLN A 24 -5.62 -15.46 -46.54
CA GLN A 24 -6.08 -15.21 -47.91
C GLN A 24 -6.81 -16.42 -48.48
N LYS A 25 -6.36 -17.63 -48.13
CA LYS A 25 -6.94 -18.88 -48.60
C LYS A 25 -8.16 -19.33 -47.79
N TYR A 26 -8.21 -19.03 -46.49
CA TYR A 26 -9.23 -19.55 -45.57
C TYR A 26 -9.95 -18.46 -44.77
N VAL A 27 -10.44 -17.41 -45.46
CA VAL A 27 -11.11 -16.24 -44.86
C VAL A 27 -12.24 -16.61 -43.88
N GLY A 28 -13.13 -17.55 -44.27
CA GLY A 28 -14.27 -17.94 -43.41
C GLY A 28 -13.86 -18.65 -42.13
N ASN A 29 -12.76 -19.41 -42.16
CA ASN A 29 -12.23 -20.11 -40.99
C ASN A 29 -11.50 -19.14 -40.06
N TYR A 30 -10.81 -18.15 -40.63
CA TYR A 30 -10.19 -17.06 -39.86
C TYR A 30 -11.23 -16.22 -39.11
N GLN A 31 -12.34 -15.87 -39.76
CA GLN A 31 -13.44 -15.15 -39.10
C GLN A 31 -14.05 -15.95 -37.95
N ALA A 32 -14.25 -17.26 -38.15
CA ALA A 32 -14.76 -18.14 -37.09
C ALA A 32 -13.79 -18.23 -35.89
N LEU A 33 -12.48 -18.32 -36.14
CA LEU A 33 -11.46 -18.30 -35.10
C LEU A 33 -11.48 -17.00 -34.28
N MET A 34 -11.52 -15.85 -34.96
CA MET A 34 -11.52 -14.55 -34.29
C MET A 34 -12.77 -14.35 -33.41
N ASN A 35 -13.93 -14.80 -33.89
CA ASN A 35 -15.18 -14.72 -33.13
C ASN A 35 -15.14 -15.57 -31.84
N GLU A 36 -14.65 -16.81 -31.92
CA GLU A 36 -14.50 -17.66 -30.73
C GLU A 36 -13.43 -17.14 -29.77
N TYR A 37 -12.34 -16.58 -30.28
CA TYR A 37 -11.30 -15.96 -29.46
C TYR A 37 -11.85 -14.77 -28.67
N SER A 38 -12.45 -13.79 -29.35
CA SER A 38 -13.03 -12.62 -28.69
C SER A 38 -14.15 -12.97 -27.70
N LYS A 39 -14.97 -13.98 -28.01
CA LYS A 39 -16.01 -14.46 -27.09
C LYS A 39 -15.42 -14.96 -25.78
N ARG A 40 -14.31 -15.70 -25.83
CA ARG A 40 -13.69 -16.27 -24.63
C ARG A 40 -12.84 -15.28 -23.86
N GLU A 41 -12.18 -14.37 -24.56
CA GLU A 41 -11.47 -13.25 -23.96
C GLU A 41 -12.45 -12.37 -23.14
N ASN A 42 -13.61 -12.05 -23.70
CA ASN A 42 -14.66 -11.33 -22.99
C ASN A 42 -15.22 -12.10 -21.79
N ASN A 43 -15.41 -13.42 -21.91
CA ASN A 43 -15.87 -14.25 -20.80
C ASN A 43 -14.83 -14.34 -19.67
N LEU A 44 -13.54 -14.39 -20.01
CA LEU A 44 -12.45 -14.36 -19.04
C LEU A 44 -12.34 -13.01 -18.35
N ALA A 45 -12.47 -11.91 -19.10
CA ALA A 45 -12.52 -10.57 -18.53
C ALA A 45 -13.69 -10.42 -17.56
N ALA A 46 -14.89 -10.89 -17.93
CA ALA A 46 -16.06 -10.87 -17.05
C ALA A 46 -15.90 -11.77 -15.82
N TYR A 47 -15.26 -12.94 -15.97
CA TYR A 47 -14.98 -13.82 -14.83
C TYR A 47 -13.92 -13.22 -13.89
N ASN A 48 -12.90 -12.56 -14.43
CA ASN A 48 -11.89 -11.87 -13.64
C ASN A 48 -12.49 -10.68 -12.90
N GLU A 49 -13.33 -9.87 -13.55
CA GLU A 49 -14.05 -8.75 -12.91
C GLU A 49 -15.00 -9.25 -11.80
N GLN A 50 -15.67 -10.38 -12.04
CA GLN A 50 -16.50 -11.02 -11.02
C GLN A 50 -15.67 -11.62 -9.87
N THR A 51 -14.48 -12.14 -10.15
CA THR A 51 -13.58 -12.71 -9.15
C THR A 51 -12.91 -11.61 -8.32
N GLU A 52 -12.51 -10.50 -8.94
CA GLU A 52 -12.00 -9.31 -8.26
C GLU A 52 -13.08 -8.67 -7.36
N SER A 53 -14.31 -8.51 -7.86
CA SER A 53 -15.42 -8.01 -7.03
C SER A 53 -15.83 -8.99 -5.92
N GLN A 54 -15.65 -10.29 -6.12
CA GLN A 54 -15.86 -11.31 -5.08
C GLN A 54 -14.71 -11.37 -4.06
N LEU A 55 -13.46 -11.12 -4.48
CA LEU A 55 -12.30 -10.95 -3.61
C LEU A 55 -12.44 -9.67 -2.76
N GLU A 56 -12.84 -8.55 -3.36
CA GLU A 56 -13.14 -7.29 -2.65
C GLU A 56 -14.30 -7.43 -1.64
N SER A 57 -15.28 -8.31 -1.91
CA SER A 57 -16.41 -8.56 -1.01
C SER A 57 -16.18 -9.69 0.00
N SER A 58 -15.18 -10.55 -0.22
CA SER A 58 -14.80 -11.65 0.68
C SER A 58 -13.59 -11.35 1.56
N GLU A 59 -12.91 -10.21 1.37
CA GLU A 59 -12.01 -9.70 2.39
C GLU A 59 -12.83 -9.44 3.67
N PRO A 60 -12.51 -10.08 4.80
CA PRO A 60 -13.19 -9.83 6.05
C PRO A 60 -12.98 -8.36 6.40
N ASN A 61 -14.02 -7.56 6.19
CA ASN A 61 -14.11 -6.18 6.58
C ASN A 61 -14.13 -6.14 8.11
N ILE A 62 -12.97 -6.30 8.73
CA ILE A 62 -12.75 -6.05 10.16
C ILE A 62 -12.88 -4.54 10.31
N LYS A 63 -14.13 -4.08 10.40
CA LYS A 63 -14.48 -2.73 10.81
C LYS A 63 -14.01 -2.54 12.24
N THR A 64 -12.78 -2.07 12.42
CA THR A 64 -12.34 -1.45 13.67
C THR A 64 -12.34 0.05 13.46
N THR A 65 -13.35 0.71 14.01
CA THR A 65 -13.54 2.17 14.07
C THR A 65 -12.50 2.92 14.92
N SER A 66 -11.28 2.39 15.08
CA SER A 66 -10.23 2.90 15.97
C SER A 66 -9.01 3.39 15.16
N GLU A 67 -9.25 4.31 14.24
CA GLU A 67 -8.23 4.78 13.28
C GLU A 67 -7.58 6.08 13.78
N PHE A 68 -8.40 7.04 14.22
CA PHE A 68 -7.93 8.29 14.84
C PHE A 68 -7.40 8.08 16.26
N GLU A 69 -8.05 7.23 17.05
CA GLU A 69 -7.61 6.88 18.40
C GLU A 69 -6.23 6.24 18.41
N ARG A 70 -5.90 5.45 17.38
CA ARG A 70 -4.62 4.77 17.27
C ARG A 70 -3.51 5.69 16.79
N LEU A 71 -3.79 6.61 15.86
CA LEU A 71 -2.89 7.71 15.52
C LEU A 71 -2.57 8.55 16.77
N LEU A 72 -3.62 8.95 17.51
CA LEU A 72 -3.47 9.66 18.77
C LEU A 72 -2.67 8.83 19.77
N GLY A 73 -2.94 7.53 19.90
CA GLY A 73 -2.23 6.63 20.79
C GLY A 73 -0.72 6.57 20.51
N ILE A 74 -0.33 6.54 19.23
CA ILE A 74 1.08 6.56 18.82
C ILE A 74 1.72 7.93 19.14
N CYS A 75 1.02 9.03 18.88
CA CYS A 75 1.50 10.38 19.24
C CYS A 75 1.64 10.53 20.77
N PHE A 76 0.66 10.07 21.55
CA PHE A 76 0.72 10.08 23.01
C PHE A 76 1.82 9.18 23.54
N PHE A 77 2.10 8.05 22.91
CA PHE A 77 3.23 7.19 23.27
C PHE A 77 4.55 7.94 23.17
N GLY A 78 4.78 8.68 22.08
CA GLY A 78 5.96 9.53 21.93
C GLY A 78 6.08 10.59 23.02
N LEU A 79 4.97 11.25 23.36
CA LEU A 79 4.94 12.27 24.41
C LEU A 79 5.14 11.70 25.82
N ILE A 80 4.62 10.51 26.12
CA ILE A 80 4.68 9.91 27.46
C ILE A 80 6.04 9.23 27.69
N PHE A 81 6.61 8.57 26.68
CA PHE A 81 7.81 7.75 26.85
C PHE A 81 9.07 8.37 26.25
N GLY A 82 8.93 9.17 25.19
CA GLY A 82 10.07 9.82 24.51
C GLY A 82 10.42 11.17 25.10
N ALA A 83 9.42 12.04 25.27
CA ALA A 83 9.64 13.41 25.71
C ALA A 83 10.30 13.53 27.10
N PRO A 84 9.96 12.72 28.12
CA PRO A 84 10.62 12.81 29.43
C PRO A 84 12.13 12.55 29.35
N ILE A 85 12.56 11.59 28.52
CA ILE A 85 13.97 11.28 28.32
C ILE A 85 14.71 12.46 27.69
N GLY A 86 14.11 13.12 26.70
CA GLY A 86 14.68 14.34 26.12
C GLY A 86 14.69 15.52 27.10
N ALA A 87 13.72 15.58 28.02
CA ALA A 87 13.62 16.63 29.02
C ALA A 87 14.64 16.51 30.17
N GLU A 88 15.30 15.35 30.32
CA GLU A 88 16.37 15.13 31.30
C GLU A 88 17.71 15.75 30.87
N VAL A 89 17.83 16.24 29.64
CA VAL A 89 19.05 16.88 29.13
C VAL A 89 19.26 18.22 29.82
N ASP A 90 20.49 18.46 30.32
CA ASP A 90 20.86 19.75 30.94
C ASP A 90 20.87 20.88 29.88
N PRO A 91 19.99 21.89 30.00
CA PRO A 91 19.90 22.98 29.03
C PRO A 91 21.21 23.75 28.86
N ASN A 92 22.03 23.85 29.92
CA ASN A 92 23.29 24.60 29.87
C ASN A 92 24.37 23.91 29.02
N THR A 93 24.15 22.65 28.66
CA THR A 93 25.06 21.88 27.79
C THR A 93 24.68 21.98 26.31
N LEU A 94 23.50 22.53 26.01
CA LEU A 94 22.98 22.66 24.65
C LEU A 94 23.58 23.87 23.96
N THR A 95 23.79 23.72 22.66
CA THR A 95 24.37 24.73 21.78
C THR A 95 23.44 25.00 20.61
N GLY A 96 23.71 26.08 19.86
CA GLY A 96 22.93 26.39 18.66
C GLY A 96 22.93 25.28 17.60
N SER A 97 23.96 24.43 17.55
CA SER A 97 23.95 23.25 16.66
C SER A 97 22.93 22.19 17.08
N ASP A 98 22.62 22.08 18.37
CA ASP A 98 21.64 21.11 18.87
C ASP A 98 20.22 21.47 18.42
N ILE A 99 19.91 22.76 18.25
CA ILE A 99 18.66 23.23 17.64
C ILE A 99 18.54 22.69 16.21
N PHE A 100 19.59 22.85 15.40
CA PHE A 100 19.59 22.39 14.02
C PHE A 100 19.51 20.86 13.92
N ILE A 101 20.30 20.14 14.72
CA ILE A 101 20.31 18.68 14.75
C ILE A 101 18.96 18.14 15.20
N SER A 102 18.37 18.71 16.25
CA SER A 102 17.05 18.28 16.74
C SER A 102 15.98 18.53 15.67
N LEU A 103 16.00 19.67 14.99
CA LEU A 103 15.05 19.97 13.91
C LEU A 103 15.19 19.02 12.72
N LEU A 104 16.43 18.67 12.35
CA LEU A 104 16.72 17.66 11.31
C LEU A 104 16.13 16.29 11.72
N LEU A 105 16.39 15.85 12.95
CA LEU A 105 15.92 14.56 13.45
C LEU A 105 14.40 14.50 13.60
N ILE A 106 13.77 15.58 14.08
CA ILE A 106 12.30 15.72 14.11
C ILE A 106 11.73 15.55 12.70
N THR A 107 12.33 16.20 11.70
CA THR A 107 11.86 16.11 10.31
C THR A 107 12.04 14.71 9.75
N MET A 108 13.17 14.05 10.02
CA MET A 108 13.44 12.69 9.56
C MET A 108 12.49 11.68 10.20
N PHE A 109 12.37 11.67 11.53
CA PHE A 109 11.50 10.71 12.23
C PHE A 109 10.02 11.01 12.02
N GLY A 110 9.65 12.29 11.90
CA GLY A 110 8.29 12.69 11.52
C GLY A 110 7.95 12.21 10.11
N GLY A 111 8.88 12.38 9.16
CA GLY A 111 8.74 11.87 7.79
C GLY A 111 8.64 10.35 7.73
N LEU A 112 9.48 9.62 8.48
CA LEU A 112 9.43 8.16 8.59
C LEU A 112 8.14 7.67 9.24
N LEU A 113 7.63 8.40 10.23
CA LEU A 113 6.35 8.10 10.88
C LEU A 113 5.20 8.29 9.89
N VAL A 114 5.13 9.42 9.18
CA VAL A 114 4.12 9.67 8.14
C VAL A 114 4.22 8.64 7.01
N HIS A 115 5.43 8.30 6.58
CA HIS A 115 5.68 7.26 5.58
C HIS A 115 5.25 5.87 6.07
N SER A 116 5.49 5.55 7.34
CA SER A 116 5.06 4.27 7.94
C SER A 116 3.54 4.18 8.03
N PHE A 117 2.85 5.29 8.26
CA PHE A 117 1.41 5.36 8.08
C PHE A 117 1.07 5.16 6.61
N ASN A 118 1.58 5.95 5.66
CA ASN A 118 1.19 5.83 4.26
C ASN A 118 1.45 4.44 3.62
N ASN A 119 2.55 3.77 3.98
CA ASN A 119 2.97 2.52 3.34
C ASN A 119 2.61 1.27 4.13
N GLY A 120 2.53 1.35 5.46
CA GLY A 120 2.00 0.26 6.27
C GLY A 120 0.47 0.28 6.33
N TRP A 121 -0.10 1.48 6.31
CA TRP A 121 -1.52 1.79 6.53
C TRP A 121 -1.99 2.74 5.41
N THR A 122 -2.21 2.22 4.19
CA THR A 122 -2.61 3.09 3.07
C THR A 122 -3.86 3.91 3.41
N PHE A 123 -3.70 5.22 3.49
CA PHE A 123 -4.78 6.21 3.43
C PHE A 123 -5.41 6.13 2.02
N GLY A 124 -6.21 5.09 1.78
CA GLY A 124 -7.05 5.02 0.59
C GLY A 124 -8.12 6.12 0.69
N GLY A 125 -8.42 6.79 -0.42
CA GLY A 125 -9.30 7.98 -0.50
C GLY A 125 -10.74 7.84 0.02
N ASN A 126 -11.07 6.72 0.68
CA ASN A 126 -12.37 6.39 1.26
C ASN A 126 -12.32 6.08 2.78
N ASN A 127 -11.28 6.50 3.53
CA ASN A 127 -11.10 6.14 4.95
C ASN A 127 -11.19 4.62 5.19
N LYS A 128 -10.52 3.83 4.34
CA LYS A 128 -10.46 2.37 4.49
C LYS A 128 -9.01 1.92 4.46
N PHE A 129 -8.61 1.23 5.51
CA PHE A 129 -7.27 0.73 5.73
C PHE A 129 -7.15 -0.69 5.18
N TYR A 130 -6.12 -0.91 4.37
CA TYR A 130 -5.70 -2.25 3.97
C TYR A 130 -4.38 -2.55 4.69
N ILE A 131 -4.33 -3.63 5.45
CA ILE A 131 -3.10 -4.09 6.08
C ILE A 131 -2.24 -4.73 4.98
N LYS A 132 -1.11 -4.13 4.64
CA LYS A 132 -0.08 -4.78 3.81
C LYS A 132 0.76 -5.71 4.69
N GLU A 133 0.74 -7.00 4.36
CA GLU A 133 1.59 -8.15 4.73
C GLU A 133 2.16 -8.29 6.16
N ASP A 134 2.50 -7.24 6.91
CA ASP A 134 2.99 -7.30 8.31
C ASP A 134 2.58 -6.08 9.19
N PRO A 135 1.38 -6.11 9.82
CA PRO A 135 0.90 -5.03 10.67
C PRO A 135 1.71 -4.83 11.96
N ILE A 136 2.40 -5.88 12.43
CA ILE A 136 3.17 -5.85 13.69
C ILE A 136 4.44 -5.06 13.47
N MET A 137 5.19 -5.35 12.39
CA MET A 137 6.42 -4.64 12.06
C MET A 137 6.19 -3.13 11.87
N PHE A 138 5.13 -2.74 11.17
CA PHE A 138 4.78 -1.32 11.02
C PHE A 138 4.37 -0.66 12.33
N THR A 139 3.62 -1.36 13.19
CA THR A 139 3.24 -0.84 14.51
C THR A 139 4.48 -0.63 15.40
N VAL A 140 5.41 -1.59 15.41
CA VAL A 140 6.66 -1.47 16.16
C VAL A 140 7.50 -0.30 15.63
N ALA A 141 7.62 -0.15 14.32
CA ALA A 141 8.33 0.97 13.70
C ALA A 141 7.70 2.32 14.07
N GLN A 142 6.36 2.42 14.04
CA GLN A 142 5.63 3.63 14.44
C GLN A 142 5.88 4.01 15.90
N LEU A 143 5.92 3.04 16.82
CA LEU A 143 6.24 3.29 18.22
C LEU A 143 7.67 3.81 18.40
N ILE A 144 8.64 3.22 17.68
CA ILE A 144 10.04 3.68 17.69
C ILE A 144 10.14 5.11 17.16
N TYR A 145 9.53 5.41 16.02
CA TYR A 145 9.57 6.74 15.43
C TYR A 145 8.88 7.78 16.31
N ALA A 146 7.74 7.44 16.91
CA ALA A 146 7.05 8.32 17.84
C ALA A 146 7.88 8.59 19.11
N TRP A 147 8.55 7.57 19.65
CA TRP A 147 9.46 7.73 20.78
C TRP A 147 10.61 8.68 20.45
N LEU A 148 11.28 8.47 19.31
CA LEU A 148 12.36 9.35 18.84
C LEU A 148 11.87 10.78 18.59
N LEU A 149 10.69 10.91 17.97
CA LEU A 149 10.08 12.21 17.71
C LEU A 149 9.81 12.98 19.02
N GLY A 150 9.26 12.31 20.04
CA GLY A 150 9.05 12.89 21.35
C GLY A 150 10.34 13.32 22.03
N LEU A 151 11.37 12.45 21.99
CA LEU A 151 12.69 12.74 22.54
C LEU A 151 13.31 13.98 21.92
N PHE A 152 13.43 14.03 20.59
CA PHE A 152 14.09 15.16 19.92
C PHE A 152 13.25 16.43 19.95
N SER A 153 11.93 16.32 20.05
CA SER A 153 11.05 17.48 20.28
C SER A 153 11.28 18.10 21.65
N ALA A 154 11.48 17.30 22.70
CA ALA A 154 11.83 17.81 24.02
C ALA A 154 13.22 18.46 24.04
N VAL A 155 14.23 17.81 23.43
CA VAL A 155 15.57 18.38 23.30
C VAL A 155 15.57 19.69 22.51
N PHE A 156 14.79 19.77 21.41
CA PHE A 156 14.63 20.99 20.63
C PHE A 156 14.05 22.13 21.47
N VAL A 157 12.97 21.86 22.22
CA VAL A 157 12.34 22.85 23.09
C VAL A 157 13.36 23.34 24.12
N LEU A 158 14.08 22.44 24.79
CA LEU A 158 15.10 22.83 25.75
C LEU A 158 16.20 23.67 25.11
N ALA A 159 16.72 23.29 23.94
CA ALA A 159 17.80 24.00 23.25
C ALA A 159 17.38 25.40 22.77
N VAL A 160 16.10 25.62 22.50
CA VAL A 160 15.56 26.93 22.08
C VAL A 160 15.39 27.87 23.28
N PHE A 161 15.08 27.32 24.46
CA PHE A 161 14.80 28.09 25.67
C PHE A 161 15.95 28.11 26.70
N SER A 162 17.11 27.53 26.35
CA SER A 162 18.36 27.56 27.11
C SER A 162 19.18 28.82 26.81
#